data_AF-A0A3D0RKP9-F1
#
_entry.id   AF-A0A3D0RKP9-F1
#
_cell.length_a   1.000
_cell.length_b   1.000
_cell.length_c   1.000
_cell.angle_alpha   90.00
_cell.angle_beta   90.00
_cell.angle_gamma   90.00
#
_symmetry.space_group_name_H-M   'P 1'
#
loop_
_entity.id
_entity.type
_entity.pdbx_description
1 polymer ?
#
loop_
_entity_poly.entity_id
_entity_poly.type
_entity_poly.pdbx_seq_one_letter_code
_entity_poly.pdbx_strand_id
1 'polypeptide(L)'
;MPNYTRHTDFLKDKQFIRWQLAPDEELEAHWEGFIKQNPELKIALQQAIDYLKTTGLNKSTLNEDERIRLLNEIQSTVERSLKRIKSRRLIQLSVASCAAITLLIIGLNHFVFQEKGTLFSPEQELIVGSLLNNEDIQLIT
;
A
#
# COMPACT_ATOMS: atom_id res chain seq x y z
N MET A 1 -18.79 -24.00 14.27
CA MET A 1 -17.48 -24.64 14.06
C MET A 1 -17.70 -26.00 13.41
N PRO A 2 -16.80 -26.49 12.55
CA PRO A 2 -16.90 -27.85 12.02
C PRO A 2 -16.97 -28.86 13.16
N ASN A 3 -17.79 -29.90 13.02
CA ASN A 3 -17.86 -30.97 14.00
C ASN A 3 -16.80 -32.02 13.65
N TYR A 4 -15.87 -32.26 14.56
CA TYR A 4 -14.77 -33.20 14.37
C TYR A 4 -15.10 -34.50 15.07
N THR A 5 -15.27 -35.56 14.28
CA THR A 5 -15.50 -36.91 14.82
C THR A 5 -14.51 -37.92 14.25
N ARG A 6 -14.07 -37.71 13.00
CA ARG A 6 -13.14 -38.59 12.30
C ARG A 6 -12.00 -37.78 11.71
N HIS A 7 -10.89 -38.45 11.40
CA HIS A 7 -9.73 -37.82 10.77
C HIS A 7 -10.08 -37.13 9.44
N THR A 8 -11.07 -37.65 8.69
CA THR A 8 -11.53 -37.05 7.43
C THR A 8 -12.21 -35.70 7.60
N ASP A 9 -12.70 -35.37 8.80
CA ASP A 9 -13.30 -34.06 9.07
C ASP A 9 -12.22 -32.97 9.12
N PHE A 10 -11.05 -33.27 9.72
CA PHE A 10 -9.88 -32.39 9.68
C PHE A 10 -9.39 -32.14 8.26
N LEU A 11 -9.38 -33.19 7.42
CA LEU A 11 -8.97 -33.08 6.02
C LEU A 11 -9.92 -32.22 5.16
N LYS A 12 -11.08 -31.82 5.67
CA LYS A 12 -12.00 -30.87 5.00
C LYS A 12 -11.81 -29.44 5.51
N ASP A 13 -11.16 -29.24 6.65
CA ASP A 13 -10.91 -27.92 7.20
C ASP A 13 -9.71 -27.27 6.51
N LYS A 14 -9.98 -26.14 5.84
CA LYS A 14 -8.96 -25.32 5.20
C LYS A 14 -7.94 -24.76 6.18
N GLN A 15 -8.36 -24.45 7.41
CA GLN A 15 -7.44 -23.97 8.45
C GLN A 15 -6.50 -25.07 8.92
N PHE A 16 -6.99 -26.31 9.02
CA PHE A 16 -6.16 -27.48 9.33
C PHE A 16 -5.15 -27.74 8.22
N ILE A 17 -5.60 -27.76 6.96
CA ILE A 17 -4.71 -27.96 5.80
C ILE A 17 -3.66 -26.85 5.74
N ARG A 18 -4.08 -25.58 5.94
CA ARG A 18 -3.16 -24.43 5.96
C ARG A 18 -2.12 -24.59 7.06
N TRP A 19 -2.54 -24.97 8.27
CA TRP A 19 -1.62 -25.20 9.38
C TRP A 19 -0.55 -26.25 9.03
N GLN A 20 -0.92 -27.33 8.34
CA GLN A 20 0.05 -28.35 7.92
C GLN A 20 0.96 -27.91 6.76
N LEU A 21 0.53 -26.99 5.91
CA LEU A 21 1.31 -26.52 4.75
C LEU A 21 2.22 -25.32 5.08
N ALA A 22 1.72 -24.40 5.89
CA ALA A 22 2.37 -23.15 6.23
C ALA A 22 1.93 -22.76 7.66
N PRO A 23 2.49 -23.43 8.69
CA PRO A 23 2.15 -23.13 10.07
C PRO A 23 2.54 -21.69 10.42
N ASP A 24 1.67 -21.04 11.18
CA ASP A 24 1.93 -19.74 11.80
C ASP A 24 1.53 -19.81 13.29
N GLU A 25 1.96 -18.81 14.07
CA GLU A 25 1.77 -18.80 15.53
C GLU A 25 0.29 -18.82 15.92
N GLU A 26 -0.58 -18.18 15.15
CA GLU A 26 -2.03 -18.16 15.38
C GLU A 26 -2.64 -19.55 15.18
N LEU A 27 -2.29 -20.22 14.08
CA LEU A 27 -2.76 -21.57 13.77
C LEU A 27 -2.21 -22.60 14.77
N GLU A 28 -0.94 -22.49 15.16
CA GLU A 28 -0.34 -23.38 16.16
C GLU A 28 -1.10 -23.26 17.49
N ALA A 29 -1.27 -22.03 17.98
CA ALA A 29 -2.00 -21.78 19.21
C ALA A 29 -3.46 -22.24 19.13
N HIS A 30 -4.11 -22.06 17.98
CA HIS A 30 -5.47 -22.54 17.74
C HIS A 30 -5.58 -24.06 17.87
N TRP A 31 -4.75 -24.81 17.14
CA TRP A 31 -4.83 -26.27 17.10
C TRP A 31 -4.31 -26.93 18.39
N GLU A 32 -3.29 -26.36 19.03
CA GLU A 32 -2.87 -26.77 20.36
C GLU A 32 -3.96 -26.53 21.42
N GLY A 33 -4.62 -25.37 21.38
CA GLY A 33 -5.72 -25.06 22.29
C GLY A 33 -6.91 -25.99 22.05
N PHE A 34 -7.25 -26.24 20.79
CA PHE A 34 -8.32 -27.13 20.39
C PHE A 34 -8.08 -28.57 20.88
N ILE A 35 -6.87 -29.11 20.72
CA ILE A 35 -6.56 -30.48 21.13
C ILE A 35 -6.46 -30.63 22.66
N LYS A 36 -6.08 -29.57 23.38
CA LYS A 36 -6.11 -29.54 24.86
C LYS A 36 -7.54 -29.63 25.39
N GLN A 37 -8.50 -29.01 24.70
CA GLN A 37 -9.92 -29.03 25.08
C GLN A 37 -10.64 -30.32 24.65
N ASN A 38 -10.13 -31.00 23.61
CA ASN A 38 -10.74 -32.20 23.04
C ASN A 38 -9.69 -33.34 22.91
N PRO A 39 -9.18 -33.87 24.04
CA PRO A 39 -8.12 -34.88 24.03
C PRO A 39 -8.49 -36.17 23.30
N GLU A 40 -9.77 -36.51 23.22
CA GLU A 40 -10.32 -37.65 22.48
C GLU A 40 -10.07 -37.54 20.97
N LEU A 41 -9.94 -36.32 20.44
CA LEU A 41 -9.70 -36.08 19.02
C LEU A 41 -8.22 -36.19 18.64
N LYS A 42 -7.31 -36.35 19.62
CA LYS A 42 -5.87 -36.44 19.37
C LYS A 42 -5.50 -37.53 18.38
N ILE A 43 -6.14 -38.69 18.49
CA ILE A 43 -5.90 -39.82 17.58
C ILE A 43 -6.38 -39.48 16.17
N ALA A 44 -7.57 -38.90 16.03
CA ALA A 44 -8.13 -38.51 14.73
C ALA A 44 -7.30 -37.39 14.07
N LEU A 45 -6.83 -36.42 14.86
CA LEU A 45 -5.94 -35.35 14.40
C LEU A 45 -4.63 -35.94 13.88
N GLN A 46 -3.99 -36.83 14.64
CA GLN A 46 -2.74 -37.46 14.22
C GLN A 46 -2.91 -38.28 12.94
N GLN A 47 -4.00 -39.05 12.84
CA GLN A 47 -4.33 -39.78 11.62
C GLN A 47 -4.50 -38.85 10.40
N ALA A 48 -5.10 -37.69 10.59
CA ALA A 48 -5.25 -36.71 9.51
C ALA A 48 -3.89 -36.13 9.08
N ILE A 49 -3.02 -35.81 10.04
CA ILE A 49 -1.65 -35.36 9.79
C ILE A 49 -0.86 -36.41 9.00
N ASP A 50 -0.89 -37.66 9.47
CA ASP A 50 -0.17 -38.77 8.85
C ASP A 50 -0.68 -39.03 7.43
N TYR A 51 -2.00 -39.03 7.23
CA TYR A 51 -2.59 -39.15 5.89
C TYR A 51 -2.13 -38.03 4.96
N LEU A 52 -2.14 -36.78 5.43
CA LEU A 52 -1.79 -35.63 4.63
C LEU A 52 -0.31 -35.69 4.18
N LYS A 53 0.61 -36.09 5.07
CA LYS A 53 2.04 -36.24 4.76
C LYS A 53 2.35 -37.42 3.85
N THR A 54 1.69 -38.55 4.04
CA THR A 54 2.01 -39.79 3.31
C THR A 54 1.27 -39.91 1.98
N THR A 55 0.00 -39.49 1.95
CA THR A 55 -0.93 -39.76 0.84
C THR A 55 -1.51 -38.49 0.24
N GLY A 56 -1.81 -37.47 1.04
CA GLY A 56 -2.43 -36.24 0.55
C GLY A 56 -1.50 -35.39 -0.31
N LEU A 57 -0.32 -35.06 0.23
CA LEU A 57 0.66 -34.17 -0.38
C LEU A 57 1.67 -34.89 -1.28
N ASN A 58 1.89 -36.19 -1.06
CA ASN A 58 2.96 -36.94 -1.74
C ASN A 58 2.53 -37.54 -3.11
N LYS A 59 1.31 -37.25 -3.58
CA LYS A 59 0.79 -37.73 -4.88
C LYS A 59 1.34 -36.97 -6.09
N SER A 60 2.51 -36.33 -5.97
CA SER A 60 3.10 -35.60 -7.08
C SER A 60 3.51 -36.57 -8.19
N THR A 61 2.78 -36.54 -9.30
CA THR A 61 3.15 -37.23 -10.55
C THR A 61 4.17 -36.43 -11.36
N LEU A 62 4.62 -35.28 -10.84
CA LEU A 62 5.53 -34.38 -11.54
C LEU A 62 6.93 -34.97 -11.62
N ASN A 63 7.54 -34.87 -12.80
CA ASN A 63 8.96 -35.14 -12.95
C ASN A 63 9.81 -33.97 -12.38
N GLU A 64 11.12 -34.17 -12.26
CA GLU A 64 12.00 -33.17 -11.65
C GLU A 64 12.04 -31.85 -12.44
N ASP A 65 11.99 -31.91 -13.76
CA ASP A 65 11.99 -30.71 -14.61
C ASP A 65 10.70 -29.90 -14.44
N GLU A 66 9.54 -30.56 -14.37
CA GLU A 66 8.25 -29.95 -14.09
C GLU A 66 8.23 -29.32 -12.70
N ARG A 67 8.80 -30.01 -11.70
CA ARG A 67 8.93 -29.49 -10.34
C ARG A 67 9.75 -28.21 -10.30
N ILE A 68 10.92 -28.19 -10.96
CA ILE A 68 11.79 -27.01 -11.02
C ILE A 68 11.09 -25.87 -11.78
N ARG A 69 10.43 -26.16 -12.90
CA ARG A 69 9.68 -25.15 -13.68
C ARG A 69 8.58 -24.50 -12.84
N LEU A 70 7.75 -25.31 -12.17
CA LEU A 70 6.67 -24.80 -11.32
C LEU A 70 7.21 -24.01 -10.14
N LEU A 71 8.29 -24.47 -9.51
CA LEU A 71 8.93 -23.74 -8.41
C LEU A 71 9.40 -22.34 -8.87
N ASN A 72 10.07 -22.27 -10.03
CA ASN A 72 10.51 -21.00 -10.63
C ASN A 72 9.32 -20.09 -10.98
N GLU A 73 8.22 -20.66 -11.46
CA GLU A 73 7.00 -19.89 -11.76
C GLU A 73 6.37 -19.30 -10.49
N ILE A 74 6.28 -20.10 -9.42
CA ILE A 74 5.79 -19.64 -8.12
C ILE A 74 6.68 -18.50 -7.59
N GLN A 75 8.00 -18.71 -7.57
CA GLN A 75 8.96 -17.70 -7.11
C GLN A 75 8.85 -16.40 -7.91
N SER A 76 8.86 -16.48 -9.24
CA SER A 76 8.77 -15.32 -10.12
C SER A 76 7.44 -14.57 -9.96
N THR A 77 6.33 -15.27 -9.73
CA THR A 77 5.01 -14.68 -9.48
C THR A 77 4.99 -13.91 -8.16
N VAL A 78 5.54 -14.51 -7.10
CA VAL A 78 5.66 -13.85 -5.79
C VAL A 78 6.53 -12.60 -5.90
N GLU A 79 7.72 -12.70 -6.49
CA GLU A 79 8.60 -11.54 -6.68
C GLU A 79 7.94 -10.42 -7.47
N ARG A 80 7.24 -10.75 -8.57
CA ARG A 80 6.55 -9.77 -9.39
C ARG A 80 5.45 -9.07 -8.60
N SER A 81 4.70 -9.80 -7.78
CA SER A 81 3.65 -9.23 -6.93
C SER A 81 4.22 -8.21 -5.93
N LEU A 82 5.33 -8.54 -5.27
CA LEU A 82 6.00 -7.68 -4.30
C LEU A 82 6.58 -6.43 -4.97
N LYS A 83 7.24 -6.59 -6.14
CA LYS A 83 7.75 -5.48 -6.94
C LYS A 83 6.62 -4.54 -7.37
N ARG A 84 5.46 -5.09 -7.78
CA ARG A 84 4.29 -4.29 -8.20
C ARG A 84 3.72 -3.46 -7.05
N ILE A 85 3.63 -4.02 -5.84
CA ILE A 85 3.15 -3.29 -4.66
C ILE A 85 4.11 -2.14 -4.33
N LYS A 86 5.43 -2.39 -4.29
CA LYS A 86 6.44 -1.36 -4.04
C LYS A 86 6.40 -0.25 -5.09
N SER A 87 6.35 -0.62 -6.37
CA SER A 87 6.29 0.33 -7.49
C SER A 87 5.03 1.20 -7.43
N ARG A 88 3.84 0.61 -7.17
CA ARG A 88 2.59 1.37 -6.98
C ARG A 88 2.71 2.41 -5.88
N ARG A 89 3.31 2.05 -4.74
CA ARG A 89 3.50 2.97 -3.62
C ARG A 89 4.42 4.14 -3.97
N LEU A 90 5.50 3.89 -4.70
CA LEU A 90 6.42 4.95 -5.18
C LEU A 90 5.74 5.89 -6.18
N ILE A 91 4.96 5.34 -7.12
CA ILE A 91 4.21 6.14 -8.10
C ILE A 91 3.17 7.01 -7.37
N GLN A 92 2.42 6.44 -6.43
CA GLN A 92 1.45 7.20 -5.63
C GLN A 92 2.10 8.36 -4.87
N LEU A 93 3.26 8.11 -4.23
CA LEU A 93 4.00 9.15 -3.53
C LEU A 93 4.48 10.24 -4.49
N SER A 94 5.02 9.86 -5.65
CA SER A 94 5.46 10.83 -6.66
C SER A 94 4.30 11.68 -7.19
N VAL A 95 3.14 11.08 -7.47
CA VAL A 95 1.95 11.80 -7.95
C VAL A 95 1.44 12.76 -6.87
N ALA A 96 1.40 12.33 -5.61
CA ALA A 96 1.01 13.19 -4.49
C ALA A 96 1.94 14.40 -4.33
N SER A 97 3.26 14.18 -4.43
CA SER A 97 4.25 15.27 -4.40
C SER A 97 4.07 16.26 -5.56
N CYS A 98 3.89 15.77 -6.79
CA CYS A 98 3.60 16.63 -7.94
C CYS A 98 2.33 17.44 -7.73
N ALA A 99 1.24 16.83 -7.28
CA ALA A 99 -0.02 17.51 -7.00
C ALA A 99 0.16 18.62 -5.95
N ALA A 100 0.87 18.33 -4.85
CA ALA A 100 1.17 19.31 -3.81
C ALA A 100 1.97 20.51 -4.36
N ILE A 101 3.01 20.25 -5.16
CA ILE A 101 3.82 21.31 -5.79
C ILE A 101 2.94 22.15 -6.74
N THR A 102 2.10 21.53 -7.56
CA THR A 102 1.21 22.27 -8.47
C THR A 102 0.24 23.16 -7.71
N LEU A 103 -0.34 22.68 -6.59
CA LEU A 103 -1.23 23.47 -5.76
C LEU A 103 -0.50 24.62 -5.07
N LEU A 104 0.74 24.41 -4.62
CA LEU A 104 1.57 25.50 -4.08
C LEU A 104 1.87 26.56 -5.13
N ILE A 105 2.24 26.17 -6.35
CA ILE A 105 2.49 27.11 -7.44
C ILE A 105 1.22 27.90 -7.78
N ILE A 106 0.07 27.23 -7.89
CA ILE A 106 -1.21 27.89 -8.17
C ILE A 106 -1.59 28.85 -7.04
N GLY A 107 -1.47 28.41 -5.79
CA GLY A 107 -1.77 29.21 -4.60
C GLY A 107 -0.86 30.44 -4.49
N LEU A 108 0.45 30.28 -4.70
CA LEU A 108 1.41 31.37 -4.72
C LEU A 108 1.15 32.34 -5.87
N ASN A 109 0.84 31.83 -7.08
CA ASN A 109 0.52 32.68 -8.22
C ASN A 109 -0.74 33.51 -7.95
N HIS A 110 -1.78 32.90 -7.39
CA HIS A 110 -3.00 33.59 -7.00
C HIS A 110 -2.75 34.65 -5.91
N PHE A 111 -1.92 34.34 -4.91
CA PHE A 111 -1.56 35.29 -3.86
C PHE A 111 -0.79 36.50 -4.40
N VAL A 112 0.24 36.27 -5.23
CA VAL A 112 1.03 37.35 -5.87
C VAL A 112 0.17 38.16 -6.85
N PHE A 113 -0.76 37.52 -7.55
CA PHE A 113 -1.68 38.22 -8.44
C PHE A 113 -2.69 39.09 -7.67
N GLN A 114 -3.14 38.68 -6.49
CA GLN A 114 -3.96 39.55 -5.63
C GLN A 114 -3.19 40.80 -5.16
N GLU A 115 -1.92 40.66 -4.77
CA GLU A 115 -1.07 41.82 -4.44
C GLU A 115 -0.93 42.79 -5.63
N LYS A 116 -0.80 42.27 -6.84
CA LYS A 116 -0.78 43.10 -8.05
C LYS A 116 -2.15 43.70 -8.39
N GLY A 117 -3.24 42.98 -8.14
CA GLY A 117 -4.61 43.48 -8.29
C GLY A 117 -4.95 44.62 -7.32
N THR A 118 -4.27 44.71 -6.18
CA THR A 118 -4.34 45.86 -5.25
C THR A 118 -3.42 47.03 -5.63
N LEU A 119 -2.46 46.83 -6.54
CA LEU A 119 -1.53 47.87 -7.02
C LEU A 119 -1.87 48.43 -8.41
N PHE A 120 -2.96 48.00 -9.03
CA PHE A 120 -3.54 48.68 -10.20
C PHE A 120 -4.85 49.36 -9.83
N SER A 121 -4.82 50.22 -8.80
CA SER A 121 -5.63 51.44 -8.86
C SER A 121 -4.90 52.37 -9.84
N PRO A 122 -5.47 52.73 -11.00
CA PRO A 122 -4.92 53.80 -11.82
C PRO A 122 -5.27 55.13 -11.16
N GLU A 123 -4.83 55.34 -9.93
CA GLU A 123 -4.64 56.70 -9.45
C GLU A 123 -3.46 57.25 -10.23
N GLN A 124 -3.81 58.13 -11.16
CA GLN A 124 -2.91 58.97 -11.89
C GLN A 124 -2.16 59.86 -10.89
N GLU A 125 -1.11 59.34 -10.26
CA GLU A 125 0.03 60.17 -9.89
C GLU A 125 0.91 60.35 -11.13
N LEU A 126 0.28 60.91 -12.18
CA LEU A 126 0.99 61.59 -13.22
C LEU A 126 1.50 62.88 -12.56
N ILE A 127 2.79 62.94 -12.22
CA ILE A 127 3.45 64.19 -11.85
C ILE A 127 3.47 65.06 -13.11
N VAL A 128 2.36 65.76 -13.35
CA VAL A 128 2.29 66.88 -14.29
C VAL A 128 2.98 68.03 -13.60
N GLY A 129 4.18 68.39 -14.06
CA GLY A 129 4.79 69.66 -13.69
C GLY A 129 3.83 70.77 -14.13
N SER A 130 3.13 71.39 -13.18
CA SER A 130 2.42 72.62 -13.45
C SER A 130 3.47 73.68 -13.74
N LEU A 131 3.48 74.16 -14.99
CA LEU A 131 4.19 75.38 -15.35
C LEU A 131 3.59 76.48 -14.47
N LEU A 132 4.34 76.91 -13.44
CA LEU A 132 3.95 78.04 -12.62
C LEU A 132 3.68 79.22 -13.56
N ASN A 133 2.40 79.57 -13.66
CA ASN A 133 1.95 80.73 -14.41
C ASN A 133 2.41 81.97 -13.66
N ASN A 134 3.60 82.44 -14.03
CA ASN A 134 4.02 83.82 -14.09
C ASN A 134 3.82 84.67 -12.81
N GLU A 135 4.76 84.58 -11.87
CA GLU A 135 5.23 85.75 -11.10
C GLU A 135 6.75 85.66 -10.95
N ASP A 136 7.44 86.74 -11.30
CA ASP A 136 8.90 86.84 -11.38
C ASP A 136 9.58 86.46 -10.05
N ILE A 137 10.43 85.43 -10.09
CA ILE A 137 11.27 85.07 -8.94
C ILE A 137 12.43 86.06 -8.88
N GLN A 138 12.32 87.08 -8.02
CA GLN A 138 13.44 87.97 -7.72
C GLN A 138 14.39 87.31 -6.72
N LEU A 139 15.65 87.11 -7.13
CA LEU A 139 16.72 86.71 -6.22
C LEU A 139 17.22 87.95 -5.46
N ILE A 140 17.08 87.93 -4.14
CA ILE A 140 17.70 88.92 -3.26
C ILE A 140 19.18 88.53 -3.12
N THR A 141 20.08 89.40 -3.58
CA THR A 141 21.53 89.32 -3.33
C THR A 141 21.87 90.05 -2.03
#